data_AF-A0A7L3QC81-F1
#
_entry.id   AF-A0A7L3QC81-F1
#
_cell.length_a   1.000
_cell.length_b   1.000
_cell.length_c   1.000
_cell.angle_alpha   90.00
_cell.angle_beta   90.00
_cell.angle_gamma   90.00
#
_symmetry.space_group_name_H-M   'P 1'
#
loop_
_entity.id
_entity.type
_entity.pdbx_description
1 polymer ?
#
loop_
_entity_poly.entity_id
_entity_poly.type
_entity_poly.pdbx_seq_one_letter_code
_entity_poly.pdbx_strand_id
1 'polypeptide(L)'
;ISEIGRSAKSYCEHTARTQPTLSDIVVTLVEMGFNVETLPAYAKRSQRMVITAPPVTNQPVTPKALTAGQNKPHPPHIPGHFPEFPDPHTYIKTPTYREPVSDYQVLREKAASQRRDVERALTRFMAKTGETQSLFKDDVSTFPLIAARPFTVPYLTALLPSELEMQQMEETDSSEQDEQTDTENLPLHMGTDDAGPEKENTSVLQQNSSLAGSRNGEENVIDNPYLRPVKKPKIRRKK
;
A
#
# COMPACT_ATOMS: atom_id res chain seq x y z
N ILE A 1 14.42 2.88 39.91
CA ILE A 1 15.37 3.36 38.87
C ILE A 1 15.74 4.82 39.11
N SER A 2 14.78 5.75 39.14
CA SER A 2 15.07 7.19 39.35
C SER A 2 15.77 7.48 40.68
N GLU A 3 15.45 6.74 41.73
CA GLU A 3 16.11 6.86 43.04
C GLU A 3 17.59 6.45 43.00
N ILE A 4 17.92 5.33 42.36
CA ILE A 4 19.30 4.89 42.10
C ILE A 4 20.05 6.00 41.34
N GLY A 5 19.42 6.61 40.33
CA GLY A 5 20.01 7.73 39.58
C GLY A 5 20.28 8.96 40.44
N ARG A 6 19.37 9.32 41.36
CA ARG A 6 19.56 10.45 42.29
C ARG A 6 20.69 10.17 43.29
N SER A 7 20.72 8.99 43.89
CA SER A 7 21.77 8.60 44.84
C SER A 7 23.12 8.53 44.15
N ALA A 8 23.21 7.87 42.99
CA ALA A 8 24.45 7.77 42.21
C ALA A 8 24.99 9.14 41.77
N LYS A 9 24.09 10.06 41.38
CA LYS A 9 24.45 11.45 41.08
C LYS A 9 25.04 12.15 42.32
N SER A 10 24.42 12.02 43.48
CA SER A 10 24.94 12.60 44.73
C SER A 10 26.33 12.05 45.07
N TYR A 11 26.53 10.73 44.95
CA TYR A 11 27.82 10.08 45.23
C TYR A 11 28.93 10.50 44.26
N CYS A 12 28.64 10.62 42.96
CA CYS A 12 29.67 11.09 42.02
C CYS A 12 29.98 12.58 42.21
N GLU A 13 28.98 13.40 42.57
CA GLU A 13 29.13 14.83 42.88
C GLU A 13 30.03 15.09 44.09
N HIS A 14 30.03 14.21 45.12
CA HIS A 14 30.98 14.31 46.25
C HIS A 14 32.45 14.23 45.84
N THR A 15 32.73 13.61 44.70
CA THR A 15 34.08 13.53 44.11
C THR A 15 34.28 14.52 42.96
N ALA A 16 33.40 15.52 42.85
CA ALA A 16 33.35 16.52 41.77
C ALA A 16 33.25 15.93 40.34
N ARG A 17 32.68 14.72 40.21
CA ARG A 17 32.46 14.04 38.91
C ARG A 17 30.99 14.12 38.53
N THR A 18 30.73 14.20 37.22
CA THR A 18 29.37 14.19 36.65
C THR A 18 28.94 12.82 36.11
N GLN A 19 29.90 11.91 35.90
CA GLN A 19 29.66 10.55 35.39
C GLN A 19 29.84 9.53 36.52
N PRO A 20 28.79 8.77 36.88
CA PRO A 20 28.91 7.68 37.85
C PRO A 20 29.80 6.55 37.33
N THR A 21 30.71 6.07 38.16
CA THR A 21 31.54 4.88 37.92
C THR A 21 30.95 3.63 38.58
N LEU A 22 31.46 2.45 38.22
CA LEU A 22 30.96 1.18 38.77
C LEU A 22 30.99 1.16 40.31
N SER A 23 32.07 1.67 40.92
CA SER A 23 32.19 1.75 42.38
C SER A 23 31.11 2.62 43.02
N ASP A 24 30.77 3.75 42.38
CA ASP A 24 29.70 4.63 42.85
C ASP A 24 28.36 3.87 42.83
N ILE A 25 28.10 3.09 41.78
CA ILE A 25 26.90 2.26 41.67
C ILE A 25 26.89 1.13 42.72
N VAL A 26 28.02 0.46 42.98
CA VAL A 26 28.12 -0.57 44.02
C VAL A 26 27.80 0.01 45.40
N VAL A 27 28.40 1.15 45.75
CA VAL A 27 28.12 1.85 47.01
C VAL A 27 26.65 2.26 47.09
N THR A 28 26.06 2.79 46.02
CA THR A 28 24.63 3.17 46.01
C THR A 28 23.71 1.98 46.23
N LEU A 29 24.02 0.82 45.66
CA LEU A 29 23.20 -0.39 45.83
C LEU A 29 23.32 -0.94 47.25
N VAL A 30 24.52 -0.91 47.84
CA VAL A 30 24.73 -1.33 49.22
C VAL A 30 24.02 -0.39 50.20
N GLU A 31 24.09 0.93 49.97
CA GLU A 31 23.37 1.94 50.77
C GLU A 31 21.85 1.74 50.68
N MET A 32 21.33 1.39 49.51
CA MET A 32 19.92 1.04 49.31
C MET A 32 19.53 -0.35 49.86
N GLY A 33 20.45 -1.05 50.56
CA GLY A 33 20.20 -2.33 51.22
C GLY A 33 20.25 -3.55 50.30
N PHE A 34 20.86 -3.45 49.12
CA PHE A 34 20.99 -4.56 48.18
C PHE A 34 22.31 -5.30 48.33
N ASN A 35 22.25 -6.63 48.44
CA ASN A 35 23.45 -7.48 48.46
C ASN A 35 23.96 -7.75 47.03
N VAL A 36 25.00 -7.02 46.64
CA VAL A 36 25.65 -7.11 45.32
C VAL A 36 26.31 -8.45 45.01
N GLU A 37 26.68 -9.25 46.04
CA GLU A 37 27.30 -10.58 45.85
C GLU A 37 26.34 -11.60 45.23
N THR A 38 25.03 -11.35 45.33
CA THR A 38 24.00 -12.23 44.77
C THR A 38 23.77 -12.01 43.27
N LEU A 39 24.29 -10.90 42.71
CA LEU A 39 24.07 -10.50 41.32
C LEU A 39 24.59 -11.54 40.29
N PRO A 40 25.79 -12.17 40.47
CA PRO A 40 26.26 -13.22 39.56
C PRO A 40 25.40 -14.48 39.60
N ALA A 41 24.89 -14.87 40.78
CA ALA A 41 23.99 -16.01 40.92
C ALA A 41 22.62 -15.71 40.28
N TYR A 42 22.12 -14.49 40.46
CA TYR A 42 20.91 -14.00 39.80
C TYR A 42 21.06 -14.01 38.27
N ALA A 43 22.22 -13.62 37.73
CA ALA A 43 22.50 -13.61 36.29
C ALA A 43 22.51 -15.02 35.66
N LYS A 44 22.92 -16.06 36.42
CA LYS A 44 22.99 -17.46 35.97
C LYS A 44 21.65 -18.21 36.05
N ARG A 45 20.58 -17.59 36.56
CA ARG A 45 19.29 -18.27 36.77
C ARG A 45 18.64 -18.63 35.42
N SER A 46 18.34 -19.92 35.23
CA SER A 46 17.79 -20.47 33.96
C SER A 46 16.43 -19.89 33.53
N GLN A 47 15.67 -19.34 34.48
CA GLN A 47 14.36 -18.69 34.25
C GLN A 47 14.46 -17.31 33.58
N ARG A 48 15.65 -16.88 33.13
CA ARG A 48 15.86 -15.63 32.40
C ARG A 48 15.95 -15.79 30.88
N MET A 49 15.38 -16.86 30.31
CA MET A 49 15.07 -16.91 28.87
C MET A 49 13.91 -15.97 28.51
N VAL A 50 14.04 -14.69 28.88
CA VAL A 50 13.18 -13.62 28.38
C VAL A 50 13.92 -13.00 27.21
N ILE A 51 13.45 -13.28 25.99
CA ILE A 51 13.92 -12.62 24.78
C ILE A 51 13.72 -11.12 25.01
N THR A 52 14.81 -10.37 25.09
CA THR A 52 14.74 -8.92 25.28
C THR A 52 14.05 -8.34 24.04
N ALA A 53 12.93 -7.65 24.25
CA ALA A 53 12.22 -7.01 23.15
C ALA A 53 13.20 -6.09 22.40
N PRO A 54 13.23 -6.13 21.05
CA PRO A 54 14.14 -5.32 20.28
C PRO A 54 13.94 -3.83 20.59
N PRO A 55 15.01 -3.01 20.64
CA PRO A 55 14.88 -1.58 20.88
C PRO A 55 13.99 -0.95 19.81
N VAL A 56 13.08 -0.07 20.24
CA VAL A 56 12.16 0.66 19.36
C VAL A 56 12.99 1.44 18.33
N THR A 57 12.73 1.17 17.05
CA THR A 57 13.40 1.77 15.90
C THR A 57 13.34 3.30 15.94
N ASN A 58 14.43 3.95 15.53
CA ASN A 58 14.52 5.41 15.41
C ASN A 58 13.36 5.97 14.56
N GLN A 59 12.91 7.17 14.92
CA GLN A 59 11.94 7.90 14.12
C GLN A 59 12.50 8.18 12.71
N PRO A 60 11.68 8.06 11.65
CA PRO A 60 12.12 8.32 10.28
C PRO A 60 12.70 9.73 10.18
N VAL A 61 13.90 9.83 9.61
CA VAL A 61 14.48 11.13 9.24
C VAL A 61 13.52 11.77 8.24
N THR A 62 12.94 12.91 8.60
CA THR A 62 12.13 13.68 7.68
C THR A 62 13.03 14.13 6.51
N PRO A 63 12.71 13.75 5.27
CA PRO A 63 13.55 14.12 4.14
C PRO A 63 13.58 15.66 4.04
N LYS A 64 14.78 16.22 3.89
CA LYS A 64 14.98 17.63 3.59
C LYS A 64 14.21 17.94 2.31
N ALA A 65 13.20 18.80 2.40
CA ALA A 65 12.47 19.28 1.25
C ALA A 65 13.48 19.92 0.28
N LEU A 66 13.39 19.55 -1.00
CA LEU A 66 14.14 20.20 -2.05
C LEU A 66 13.61 21.63 -2.16
N THR A 67 14.47 22.62 -1.92
CA THR A 67 14.13 24.03 -2.18
C THR A 67 14.23 24.27 -3.69
N ALA A 68 13.13 24.66 -4.31
CA ALA A 68 12.99 24.90 -5.74
C ALA A 68 12.61 26.37 -5.99
N GLY A 69 13.61 27.20 -6.31
CA GLY A 69 13.40 28.61 -6.67
C GLY A 69 13.75 29.58 -5.53
N GLN A 70 13.39 30.86 -5.72
CA GLN A 70 13.61 31.92 -4.74
C GLN A 70 12.34 32.12 -3.91
N ASN A 71 12.46 32.08 -2.57
CA ASN A 71 11.36 32.41 -1.66
C ASN A 71 10.89 33.85 -1.90
N LYS A 72 9.57 34.05 -1.98
CA LYS A 72 8.99 35.39 -2.10
C LYS A 72 9.14 36.12 -0.76
N PRO A 73 9.70 37.34 -0.72
CA PRO A 73 9.80 38.09 0.52
C PRO A 73 8.42 38.48 1.04
N HIS A 74 8.32 38.72 2.35
CA HIS A 74 7.09 39.18 2.96
C HIS A 74 6.65 40.52 2.35
N PRO A 75 5.36 40.66 1.98
CA PRO A 75 4.74 41.94 1.68
C PRO A 75 4.94 42.95 2.83
N PRO A 76 4.90 44.27 2.56
CA PRO A 76 5.19 45.31 3.55
C PRO A 76 4.23 45.33 4.75
N HIS A 77 3.05 44.72 4.62
CA HIS A 77 2.07 44.61 5.70
C HIS A 77 2.30 43.40 6.63
N ILE A 78 3.30 42.53 6.35
CA ILE A 78 3.62 41.35 7.15
C ILE A 78 5.00 41.53 7.81
N PRO A 79 5.09 41.52 9.14
CA PRO A 79 6.37 41.65 9.85
C PRO A 79 7.36 40.53 9.55
N GLY A 80 8.66 40.85 9.57
CA GLY A 80 9.73 39.90 9.26
C GLY A 80 10.04 38.84 10.33
N HIS A 81 9.42 38.92 11.52
CA HIS A 81 9.57 37.90 12.57
C HIS A 81 8.62 36.71 12.40
N PHE A 82 7.68 36.79 11.45
CA PHE A 82 6.84 35.66 11.08
C PHE A 82 7.64 34.63 10.27
N PRO A 83 7.24 33.36 10.29
CA PRO A 83 7.85 32.34 9.45
C PRO A 83 7.76 32.73 7.97
N GLU A 84 8.78 32.37 7.20
CA GLU A 84 8.83 32.61 5.76
C GLU A 84 7.65 31.94 5.05
N PHE A 85 7.20 32.55 3.95
CA PHE A 85 6.25 31.88 3.07
C PHE A 85 6.83 30.56 2.52
N PRO A 86 6.00 29.51 2.41
CA PRO A 86 6.37 28.28 1.74
C PRO A 86 7.01 28.53 0.36
N ASP A 87 7.87 27.60 -0.05
CA ASP A 87 8.50 27.58 -1.36
C ASP A 87 7.45 27.77 -2.48
N PRO A 88 7.70 28.58 -3.53
CA PRO A 88 6.81 28.73 -4.67
C PRO A 88 6.20 27.43 -5.21
N HIS A 89 6.94 26.32 -5.22
CA HIS A 89 6.44 25.02 -5.67
C HIS A 89 5.43 24.38 -4.69
N THR A 90 5.32 24.87 -3.46
CA THR A 90 4.25 24.51 -2.51
C THR A 90 2.88 25.02 -3.00
N TYR A 91 2.87 26.18 -3.66
CA TYR A 91 1.66 26.80 -4.22
C TYR A 91 1.31 26.27 -5.61
N ILE A 92 2.26 25.61 -6.27
CA ILE A 92 2.01 24.85 -7.48
C ILE A 92 1.47 23.51 -7.00
N LYS A 93 0.14 23.34 -7.05
CA LYS A 93 -0.41 21.98 -7.05
C LYS A 93 0.17 21.28 -8.27
N THR A 94 1.23 20.51 -8.08
CA THR A 94 1.58 19.44 -9.01
C THR A 94 0.58 18.34 -8.71
N PRO A 95 -0.44 18.08 -9.56
CA PRO A 95 -1.21 16.86 -9.42
C PRO A 95 -0.21 15.71 -9.50
N THR A 96 0.12 15.12 -8.36
CA THR A 96 0.95 13.92 -8.22
C THR A 96 0.16 12.67 -8.60
N TYR A 97 -0.88 12.82 -9.42
CA TYR A 97 -1.51 11.68 -10.05
C TYR A 97 -0.58 11.23 -11.17
N ARG A 98 0.29 10.27 -10.87
CA ARG A 98 0.80 9.41 -11.94
C ARG A 98 -0.41 8.73 -12.52
N GLU A 99 -0.75 9.08 -13.74
CA GLU A 99 -1.78 8.39 -14.49
C GLU A 99 -1.46 6.89 -14.45
N PRO A 100 -2.36 6.04 -13.91
CA PRO A 100 -2.21 4.61 -13.99
C PRO A 100 -1.98 4.23 -15.44
N VAL A 101 -1.19 3.19 -15.67
CA VAL A 101 -1.00 2.65 -17.03
C VAL A 101 -2.38 2.23 -17.55
N SER A 102 -2.96 3.06 -18.41
CA SER A 102 -4.28 2.89 -19.01
C SER A 102 -4.24 2.07 -20.29
N ASP A 103 -3.04 1.68 -20.74
CA ASP A 103 -2.87 0.80 -21.88
C ASP A 103 -3.37 -0.61 -21.56
N TYR A 104 -4.50 -0.95 -22.16
CA TYR A 104 -5.17 -2.24 -22.01
C TYR A 104 -4.26 -3.42 -22.34
N GLN A 105 -3.40 -3.30 -23.35
CA GLN A 105 -2.50 -4.38 -23.76
C GLN A 105 -1.49 -4.68 -22.65
N VAL A 106 -0.85 -3.64 -22.11
CA VAL A 106 0.15 -3.77 -21.02
C VAL A 106 -0.50 -4.34 -19.76
N LEU A 107 -1.71 -3.90 -19.43
CA LEU A 107 -2.42 -4.39 -18.24
C LEU A 107 -2.74 -5.89 -18.35
N ARG A 108 -3.26 -6.32 -19.51
CA ARG A 108 -3.55 -7.74 -19.78
C ARG A 108 -2.28 -8.59 -19.80
N GLU A 109 -1.20 -8.10 -20.40
CA GLU A 109 0.10 -8.80 -20.42
C GLU A 109 0.64 -8.98 -19.00
N LYS A 110 0.57 -7.94 -18.16
CA LYS A 110 1.02 -7.99 -16.77
C LYS A 110 0.18 -8.98 -15.95
N ALA A 111 -1.14 -8.94 -16.08
CA ALA A 111 -2.04 -9.86 -15.38
C ALA A 111 -1.79 -11.32 -15.81
N ALA A 112 -1.65 -11.58 -17.12
CA ALA A 112 -1.34 -12.90 -17.64
C ALA A 112 0.02 -13.41 -17.17
N SER A 113 1.03 -12.54 -17.14
CA SER A 113 2.37 -12.87 -16.64
C SER A 113 2.34 -13.24 -15.16
N GLN A 114 1.65 -12.44 -14.33
CA GLN A 114 1.47 -12.72 -12.91
C GLN A 114 0.75 -14.05 -12.69
N ARG A 115 -0.32 -14.33 -13.45
CA ARG A 115 -1.03 -15.61 -13.38
C ARG A 115 -0.10 -16.79 -13.69
N ARG A 116 0.68 -16.70 -14.77
CA ARG A 116 1.66 -17.73 -15.15
C ARG A 116 2.72 -17.96 -14.08
N ASP A 117 3.20 -16.89 -13.45
CA ASP A 117 4.22 -16.98 -12.40
C ASP A 117 3.67 -17.63 -11.13
N VAL A 118 2.44 -17.30 -10.73
CA VAL A 118 1.73 -17.95 -9.62
C VAL A 118 1.52 -19.44 -9.90
N GLU A 119 1.02 -19.80 -11.09
CA GLU A 119 0.83 -21.20 -11.51
C GLU A 119 2.15 -22.00 -11.45
N ARG A 120 3.25 -21.41 -11.95
CA ARG A 120 4.59 -22.02 -11.88
C ARG A 120 5.10 -22.16 -10.46
N ALA A 121 4.93 -21.14 -9.62
CA ALA A 121 5.37 -21.16 -8.24
C ALA A 121 4.63 -22.24 -7.43
N LEU A 122 3.30 -22.31 -7.59
CA LEU A 122 2.48 -23.33 -6.94
C LEU A 122 2.85 -24.75 -7.43
N THR A 123 3.00 -24.93 -8.74
CA THR A 123 3.41 -26.23 -9.31
C THR A 123 4.75 -26.68 -8.74
N ARG A 124 5.74 -25.79 -8.68
CA ARG A 124 7.06 -26.08 -8.08
C ARG A 124 6.96 -26.40 -6.60
N PHE A 125 6.12 -25.69 -5.86
CA PHE A 125 5.89 -25.94 -4.44
C PHE A 125 5.29 -27.33 -4.21
N MET A 126 4.24 -27.70 -4.95
CA MET A 126 3.61 -29.01 -4.86
C MET A 126 4.55 -30.13 -5.28
N ALA A 127 5.30 -29.94 -6.37
CA ALA A 127 6.31 -30.90 -6.81
C ALA A 127 7.45 -31.09 -5.78
N LYS A 128 7.81 -30.05 -5.03
CA LYS A 128 8.86 -30.15 -3.99
C LYS A 128 8.36 -30.80 -2.68
N THR A 129 7.07 -30.66 -2.37
CA THR A 129 6.48 -31.10 -1.09
C THR A 129 5.77 -32.44 -1.17
N GLY A 130 5.27 -32.82 -2.35
CA GLY A 130 4.52 -34.05 -2.58
C GLY A 130 5.31 -35.15 -3.28
N GLU A 131 4.59 -36.24 -3.57
CA GLU A 131 5.10 -37.33 -4.40
C GLU A 131 5.25 -36.86 -5.85
N THR A 132 6.38 -37.19 -6.47
CA THR A 132 6.67 -36.83 -7.86
C THR A 132 6.99 -38.04 -8.72
N GLN A 133 6.67 -37.92 -10.01
CA GLN A 133 7.09 -38.84 -11.04
C GLN A 133 7.93 -38.07 -12.06
N SER A 134 9.12 -38.58 -12.35
CA SER A 134 9.97 -37.97 -13.38
C SER A 134 9.63 -38.53 -14.76
N LEU A 135 9.67 -37.68 -15.77
CA LEU A 135 9.60 -38.09 -17.18
C LEU A 135 10.87 -38.82 -17.64
N PHE A 136 12.02 -38.47 -17.04
CA PHE A 136 13.32 -39.02 -17.40
C PHE A 136 13.96 -39.71 -16.20
N LYS A 137 14.53 -40.90 -16.42
CA LYS A 137 15.11 -41.72 -15.34
C LYS A 137 16.28 -41.03 -14.62
N ASP A 138 17.06 -40.25 -15.37
CA ASP A 138 18.30 -39.64 -14.88
C ASP A 138 18.17 -38.15 -14.53
N ASP A 139 17.03 -37.52 -14.84
CA ASP A 139 16.79 -36.10 -14.57
C ASP A 139 15.49 -35.89 -13.78
N VAL A 140 15.61 -36.05 -12.47
CA VAL A 140 14.53 -35.86 -11.50
C VAL A 140 14.27 -34.36 -11.23
N SER A 141 15.18 -33.48 -11.64
CA SER A 141 15.20 -32.08 -11.21
C SER A 141 14.55 -31.10 -12.18
N THR A 142 14.68 -31.34 -13.50
CA THR A 142 14.24 -30.38 -14.52
C THR A 142 12.73 -30.41 -14.74
N PHE A 143 12.10 -31.59 -14.64
CA PHE A 143 10.66 -31.76 -14.90
C PHE A 143 9.96 -32.66 -13.85
N PRO A 144 9.89 -32.24 -12.57
CA PRO A 144 9.20 -33.01 -11.55
C PRO A 144 7.68 -32.88 -11.72
N LEU A 145 7.02 -33.94 -12.22
CA LEU A 145 5.57 -33.98 -12.31
C LEU A 145 4.96 -34.45 -11.00
N ILE A 146 3.83 -33.86 -10.62
CA ILE A 146 3.07 -34.29 -9.43
C ILE A 146 2.51 -35.69 -9.71
N ALA A 147 2.77 -36.64 -8.79
CA ALA A 147 2.30 -38.02 -8.95
C ALA A 147 0.77 -38.10 -8.91
N ALA A 148 0.20 -38.98 -9.73
CA ALA A 148 -1.24 -39.21 -9.75
C ALA A 148 -1.70 -39.84 -8.44
N ARG A 149 -2.62 -39.16 -7.73
CA ARG A 149 -3.24 -39.69 -6.52
C ARG A 149 -4.60 -40.33 -6.88
N PRO A 150 -4.77 -41.66 -6.72
CA PRO A 150 -6.07 -42.27 -6.94
C PRO A 150 -7.06 -41.83 -5.86
N PHE A 151 -8.26 -41.41 -6.28
CA PHE A 151 -9.36 -41.05 -5.39
C PHE A 151 -10.42 -42.14 -5.38
N THR A 152 -11.10 -42.33 -4.26
CA THR A 152 -12.19 -43.32 -4.13
C THR A 152 -13.43 -42.93 -4.93
N VAL A 153 -13.68 -41.63 -5.13
CA VAL A 153 -14.86 -41.09 -5.82
C VAL A 153 -14.45 -40.00 -6.82
N PRO A 154 -13.84 -40.34 -7.96
CA PRO A 154 -13.21 -39.37 -8.85
C PRO A 154 -14.20 -38.43 -9.56
N TYR A 155 -15.44 -38.88 -9.78
CA TYR A 155 -16.44 -38.10 -10.50
C TYR A 155 -16.93 -36.89 -9.71
N LEU A 156 -16.95 -36.95 -8.36
CA LEU A 156 -17.36 -35.79 -7.56
C LEU A 156 -16.35 -34.66 -7.71
N THR A 157 -15.04 -34.95 -7.59
CA THR A 157 -14.00 -33.92 -7.72
C THR A 157 -13.87 -33.38 -9.13
N ALA A 158 -14.16 -34.17 -10.16
CA ALA A 158 -14.04 -33.75 -11.56
C ALA A 158 -15.27 -32.97 -12.08
N LEU A 159 -16.44 -33.15 -11.44
CA LEU A 159 -17.69 -32.48 -11.85
C LEU A 159 -18.03 -31.25 -11.00
N LEU A 160 -17.40 -31.10 -9.83
CA LEU A 160 -17.57 -29.91 -9.01
C LEU A 160 -16.80 -28.74 -9.65
N PRO A 161 -17.41 -27.54 -9.76
CA PRO A 161 -16.70 -26.34 -10.16
C PRO A 161 -15.48 -26.16 -9.27
N SER A 162 -14.35 -25.79 -9.88
CA SER A 162 -13.19 -25.43 -9.08
C SER A 162 -13.47 -24.11 -8.35
N GLU A 163 -12.90 -23.95 -7.15
CA GLU A 163 -12.96 -22.68 -6.41
C GLU A 163 -12.54 -21.49 -7.29
N LEU A 164 -11.54 -21.71 -8.14
CA LEU A 164 -11.03 -20.71 -9.08
C LEU A 164 -12.03 -20.34 -10.20
N GLU A 165 -12.87 -21.26 -10.65
CA GLU A 165 -13.94 -20.98 -11.61
C GLU A 165 -15.10 -20.24 -10.97
N MET A 166 -15.43 -20.59 -9.72
CA MET A 166 -16.47 -19.92 -8.95
C MET A 166 -16.13 -18.45 -8.71
N GLN A 167 -14.87 -18.18 -8.34
CA GLN A 167 -14.39 -16.81 -8.13
C GLN A 167 -14.35 -15.98 -9.42
N GLN A 168 -14.03 -16.60 -10.57
CA GLN A 168 -14.11 -15.91 -11.86
C GLN A 168 -15.55 -15.56 -12.26
N MET A 169 -16.53 -16.40 -11.94
CA MET A 169 -17.93 -16.11 -12.23
C MET A 169 -18.44 -14.92 -11.38
N GLU A 170 -18.04 -14.84 -10.12
CA GLU A 170 -18.40 -13.73 -9.21
C GLU A 170 -17.81 -12.38 -9.65
N GLU A 171 -16.56 -12.37 -10.14
CA GLU A 171 -15.94 -11.16 -10.68
C GLU A 171 -16.65 -10.64 -11.94
N THR A 172 -17.17 -11.53 -12.79
CA THR A 172 -17.92 -11.13 -14.00
C THR A 172 -19.35 -10.65 -13.71
N ASP A 173 -20.00 -11.20 -12.68
CA ASP A 173 -21.37 -10.81 -12.29
C ASP A 173 -21.39 -9.43 -11.62
N SER A 174 -20.34 -9.11 -10.85
CA SER A 174 -20.22 -7.81 -10.16
C SER A 174 -20.09 -6.63 -11.14
N SER A 175 -19.50 -6.84 -12.33
CA SER A 175 -19.38 -5.77 -13.34
C SER A 175 -20.69 -5.40 -14.04
N GLU A 176 -21.75 -6.22 -13.96
CA GLU A 176 -23.04 -5.93 -14.59
C GLU A 176 -23.99 -5.09 -13.70
N GLN A 177 -23.68 -4.92 -12.40
CA GLN A 177 -24.54 -4.14 -11.48
C GLN A 177 -24.17 -2.65 -11.38
N ASP A 178 -22.92 -2.28 -11.64
CA ASP A 178 -22.47 -0.89 -11.50
C ASP A 178 -22.95 0.04 -12.64
N GLU A 179 -23.41 -0.48 -13.79
CA GLU A 179 -23.94 0.36 -14.89
C GLU A 179 -25.42 0.80 -14.70
N GLN A 180 -26.13 0.33 -13.66
CA GLN A 180 -27.58 0.58 -13.51
C GLN A 180 -27.99 1.60 -12.43
N THR A 181 -27.07 2.15 -11.64
CA THR A 181 -27.45 3.00 -10.48
C THR A 181 -27.46 4.51 -10.71
N ASP A 182 -27.04 5.03 -11.87
CA ASP A 182 -26.83 6.48 -12.03
C ASP A 182 -27.96 7.26 -12.71
N THR A 183 -29.13 6.66 -12.99
CA THR A 183 -30.20 7.35 -13.77
C THR A 183 -31.41 7.89 -13.00
N GLU A 184 -31.56 7.65 -11.70
CA GLU A 184 -32.80 8.04 -10.99
C GLU A 184 -32.51 8.64 -9.61
N ASN A 185 -32.13 9.92 -9.55
CA ASN A 185 -32.40 10.78 -8.38
C ASN A 185 -32.25 12.28 -8.71
N LEU A 186 -33.31 12.84 -9.29
CA LEU A 186 -33.61 14.28 -9.21
C LEU A 186 -34.64 14.50 -8.09
N PRO A 187 -34.42 15.50 -7.23
CA PRO A 187 -35.54 16.36 -6.85
C PRO A 187 -35.23 17.85 -7.02
N LEU A 188 -36.16 18.51 -7.69
CA LEU A 188 -36.34 19.95 -7.80
C LEU A 188 -36.82 20.54 -6.45
N HIS A 189 -36.44 21.80 -6.15
CA HIS A 189 -37.33 22.93 -5.79
C HIS A 189 -36.85 23.89 -4.66
N MET A 190 -36.48 25.11 -5.10
CA MET A 190 -36.77 26.51 -4.61
C MET A 190 -36.04 27.24 -3.47
N GLY A 191 -35.52 28.43 -3.89
CA GLY A 191 -35.53 29.76 -3.22
C GLY A 191 -34.22 30.15 -2.52
N THR A 192 -33.62 31.34 -2.65
CA THR A 192 -33.91 32.64 -3.33
C THR A 192 -32.64 33.52 -3.21
N ASP A 193 -32.34 34.29 -4.26
CA ASP A 193 -31.69 35.63 -4.36
C ASP A 193 -30.50 36.05 -3.47
N ASP A 194 -29.40 36.51 -4.11
CA ASP A 194 -28.98 37.93 -4.08
C ASP A 194 -27.86 38.24 -5.11
N ALA A 195 -27.81 39.49 -5.57
CA ALA A 195 -27.24 39.98 -6.82
C ALA A 195 -25.83 40.60 -6.74
N GLY A 196 -25.11 40.59 -7.88
CA GLY A 196 -24.31 41.75 -8.32
C GLY A 196 -22.88 41.49 -8.85
N PRO A 197 -22.37 42.36 -9.76
CA PRO A 197 -21.70 41.94 -11.00
C PRO A 197 -20.18 42.26 -11.07
N GLU A 198 -19.61 42.19 -12.29
CA GLU A 198 -18.30 42.70 -12.80
C GLU A 198 -17.43 41.53 -13.36
N LYS A 199 -17.62 41.06 -14.61
CA LYS A 199 -17.10 41.54 -15.90
C LYS A 199 -15.56 41.68 -16.01
N GLU A 200 -15.08 41.21 -17.18
CA GLU A 200 -13.79 41.47 -17.84
C GLU A 200 -12.57 40.61 -17.44
N ASN A 201 -12.26 39.59 -18.25
CA ASN A 201 -11.28 39.74 -19.33
C ASN A 201 -10.97 38.40 -20.03
N THR A 202 -11.69 38.18 -21.13
CA THR A 202 -11.26 37.31 -22.25
C THR A 202 -10.45 38.16 -23.22
N SER A 203 -9.19 37.82 -23.48
CA SER A 203 -8.51 38.24 -24.71
C SER A 203 -7.23 37.44 -25.00
N VAL A 204 -7.36 36.54 -25.97
CA VAL A 204 -6.40 36.06 -26.99
C VAL A 204 -4.98 35.62 -26.60
N LEU A 205 -4.75 34.32 -26.81
CA LEU A 205 -3.75 33.91 -27.81
C LEU A 205 -4.39 32.89 -28.77
N GLN A 206 -4.77 33.39 -29.94
CA GLN A 206 -5.30 32.62 -31.06
C GLN A 206 -4.12 32.22 -31.96
N GLN A 207 -3.86 30.93 -32.11
CA GLN A 207 -3.17 30.44 -33.30
C GLN A 207 -3.75 29.09 -33.74
N ASN A 208 -4.41 29.18 -34.89
CA ASN A 208 -4.67 28.16 -35.92
C ASN A 208 -5.63 27.00 -35.60
N SER A 209 -6.88 27.34 -35.88
CA SER A 209 -7.95 26.51 -36.43
C SER A 209 -7.57 25.79 -37.74
N SER A 210 -7.74 24.47 -37.74
CA SER A 210 -8.33 23.74 -38.88
C SER A 210 -8.85 22.37 -38.42
N LEU A 211 -10.12 22.36 -37.97
CA LEU A 211 -11.15 21.34 -38.23
C LEU A 211 -12.32 21.60 -37.26
N ALA A 212 -13.22 22.49 -37.67
CA ALA A 212 -14.50 22.70 -37.02
C ALA A 212 -15.54 21.83 -37.73
N GLY A 213 -16.32 21.06 -36.96
CA GLY A 213 -17.50 20.39 -37.49
C GLY A 213 -18.16 19.32 -36.61
N SER A 214 -18.45 19.60 -35.33
CA SER A 214 -19.80 19.41 -34.78
C SER A 214 -19.82 19.59 -33.26
N ARG A 215 -20.76 20.41 -32.80
CA ARG A 215 -21.17 20.52 -31.41
C ARG A 215 -22.02 19.30 -31.07
N ASN A 216 -21.70 18.64 -29.98
CA ASN A 216 -22.58 18.24 -28.88
C ASN A 216 -21.89 17.12 -28.08
N GLY A 217 -21.99 17.20 -26.76
CA GLY A 217 -21.37 16.24 -25.85
C GLY A 217 -21.93 14.83 -26.07
N GLU A 218 -21.12 13.96 -26.63
CA GLU A 218 -21.26 12.52 -26.49
C GLU A 218 -20.09 12.08 -25.62
N GLU A 219 -20.39 11.48 -24.48
CA GLU A 219 -19.41 10.66 -23.76
C GLU A 219 -18.74 9.76 -24.79
N ASN A 220 -17.41 9.73 -24.80
CA ASN A 220 -16.67 8.74 -25.56
C ASN A 220 -16.89 7.38 -24.87
N VAL A 221 -18.07 6.80 -25.06
CA VAL A 221 -18.35 5.41 -24.77
C VAL A 221 -17.47 4.62 -25.74
N ILE A 222 -16.39 4.07 -25.20
CA ILE A 222 -15.48 3.21 -25.95
C ILE A 222 -16.29 2.00 -26.41
N ASP A 223 -16.73 2.00 -27.67
CA ASP A 223 -17.46 0.88 -28.26
C ASP A 223 -16.50 -0.28 -28.54
N ASN A 224 -16.19 -1.04 -27.48
CA ASN A 224 -15.35 -2.22 -27.55
C ASN A 224 -16.19 -3.46 -27.89
N PRO A 225 -16.08 -4.01 -29.12
CA PRO A 225 -16.89 -5.15 -29.55
C PRO A 225 -16.63 -6.43 -28.76
N TYR A 226 -15.54 -6.50 -27.97
CA TYR A 226 -15.18 -7.65 -27.14
C TYR A 226 -15.67 -7.55 -25.68
N LEU A 227 -16.20 -6.39 -25.25
CA LEU A 227 -16.87 -6.22 -23.95
C LEU A 227 -18.39 -6.42 -24.05
N ARG A 228 -18.91 -6.61 -25.25
CA ARG A 228 -20.34 -6.84 -25.45
C ARG A 228 -20.74 -8.22 -24.89
N PRO A 229 -21.87 -8.32 -24.17
CA PRO A 229 -22.39 -9.60 -23.72
C PRO A 229 -22.52 -10.60 -24.86
N VAL A 230 -22.02 -11.83 -24.66
CA VAL A 230 -22.09 -12.90 -25.65
C VAL A 230 -23.55 -13.30 -25.87
N LYS A 231 -24.09 -13.06 -27.07
CA LYS A 231 -25.46 -13.47 -27.44
C LYS A 231 -25.55 -15.00 -27.48
N LYS A 232 -26.20 -15.59 -26.47
CA LYS A 232 -26.50 -17.04 -26.46
C LYS A 232 -27.44 -17.40 -27.62
N PRO A 233 -27.16 -18.44 -28.42
CA PRO A 233 -28.03 -18.86 -29.51
C PRO A 233 -29.40 -19.31 -28.98
N LYS A 234 -30.48 -18.85 -29.61
CA LYS A 234 -31.85 -19.21 -29.23
C LYS A 234 -32.09 -20.71 -29.45
N ILE A 235 -32.28 -21.45 -28.36
CA ILE A 235 -32.72 -22.85 -28.42
C ILE A 235 -34.13 -22.87 -29.00
N ARG A 236 -34.26 -23.32 -30.25
CA ARG A 236 -35.56 -23.61 -30.86
C ARG A 236 -36.13 -24.86 -30.18
N ARG A 237 -37.15 -24.70 -29.33
CA ARG A 237 -37.97 -25.84 -28.88
C ARG A 237 -38.64 -26.42 -30.12
N LYS A 238 -38.26 -27.66 -30.48
CA LYS A 238 -38.99 -28.44 -31.50
C LYS A 238 -40.38 -28.73 -30.95
N LYS A 239 -41.42 -28.37 -31.72
CA LYS A 239 -42.76 -28.96 -31.62
C LYS A 239 -42.75 -30.30 -32.35
#